data_AF-A0A357TFY0-F1
#
_entry.id   AF-A0A357TFY0-F1
#
_cell.length_a   1.000
_cell.length_b   1.000
_cell.length_c   1.000
_cell.angle_alpha   90.00
_cell.angle_beta   90.00
_cell.angle_gamma   90.00
#
_symmetry.space_group_name_H-M   'P 1'
#
loop_
_entity.id
_entity.type
_entity.pdbx_description
1 polymer ?
#
loop_
_entity_poly.entity_id
_entity_poly.type
_entity_poly.pdbx_seq_one_letter_code
_entity_poly.pdbx_strand_id
1 'polypeptide(L)'
;MAVEDRKIEDLAVHIRGDYLTLGETAPRGVPMPFDFSGRYRVDDKTSGRLQLARWLTDNEHPMTARVIANRVWHWHFGNGLVRTPDDFGIRGAKPTHPELLDWLASELIRSGWSIKHLHRLILRSSAYQMSTANNAHAAEADPANTLLWRMNRRRMEAEVIHDSLLQMAGRLDLQMGGLAAVVKTQDPTSDELDRNNEIYRGITRRAIYVPVHRTHVYELFDAFDFPDPGTPTGRRNATNVATQALFFLNNDWLMQQAEALAKRSHGGPAERIGFLYETTLGRKPSASEGPAAMKFIERFGQALPESLPLAKRDKQSWAAFCQVLLQSNQFLYLN
;
A
#
# COMPACT_ATOMS: atom_id res chain seq x y z
N MET A 1 24.98 -0.01 -5.58
CA MET A 1 26.21 -0.17 -4.77
C MET A 1 26.02 -1.39 -3.89
N ALA A 2 26.61 -2.53 -4.25
CA ALA A 2 26.78 -3.63 -3.33
C ALA A 2 27.84 -3.21 -2.30
N VAL A 3 27.63 -3.52 -1.03
CA VAL A 3 28.59 -3.23 0.03
C VAL A 3 29.77 -4.18 -0.15
N GLU A 4 30.88 -3.70 -0.72
CA GLU A 4 32.14 -4.41 -0.66
C GLU A 4 32.68 -4.36 0.79
N ASP A 5 33.19 -5.49 1.28
CA ASP A 5 33.82 -5.58 2.59
C ASP A 5 35.14 -4.78 2.56
N ARG A 6 35.03 -3.51 2.98
CA ARG A 6 36.19 -2.64 3.22
C ARG A 6 36.82 -2.94 4.57
N LYS A 7 38.03 -2.39 4.78
CA LYS A 7 38.75 -2.44 6.05
C LYS A 7 37.85 -1.91 7.18
N ILE A 8 37.85 -2.65 8.29
CA ILE A 8 37.09 -2.28 9.49
C ILE A 8 37.82 -1.14 10.18
N GLU A 9 37.16 0.02 10.29
CA GLU A 9 37.70 1.22 10.94
C GLU A 9 36.58 2.12 11.45
N ASP A 10 36.94 3.03 12.36
CA ASP A 10 36.07 4.11 12.79
C ASP A 10 36.04 5.20 11.71
N LEU A 11 34.89 5.87 11.53
CA LEU A 11 34.70 6.84 10.47
C LEU A 11 34.65 8.27 11.03
N ALA A 12 35.27 9.19 10.30
CA ALA A 12 35.14 10.61 10.57
C ALA A 12 33.71 11.09 10.29
N VAL A 13 33.18 11.94 11.16
CA VAL A 13 31.85 12.52 11.00
C VAL A 13 31.87 13.47 9.81
N HIS A 14 30.98 13.27 8.83
CA HIS A 14 30.79 14.19 7.72
C HIS A 14 30.05 15.44 8.20
N ILE A 15 30.75 16.57 8.31
CA ILE A 15 30.18 17.81 8.82
C ILE A 15 29.10 18.29 7.84
N ARG A 16 27.86 18.41 8.33
CA ARG A 16 26.67 18.74 7.52
C ARG A 16 26.40 17.75 6.37
N GLY A 17 26.91 16.52 6.48
CA GLY A 17 26.73 15.48 5.47
C GLY A 17 27.65 15.62 4.25
N ASP A 18 28.59 16.56 4.25
CA ASP A 18 29.59 16.70 3.19
C ASP A 18 30.71 15.66 3.38
N TYR A 19 30.88 14.79 2.39
CA TYR A 19 31.92 13.74 2.41
C TYR A 19 33.33 14.29 2.24
N LEU A 20 33.48 15.55 1.80
CA LEU A 20 34.77 16.22 1.70
C LEU A 20 35.16 16.92 3.00
N THR A 21 34.19 17.26 3.85
CA THR A 21 34.41 17.99 5.10
C THR A 21 34.32 17.03 6.29
N LEU A 22 35.45 16.43 6.64
CA LEU A 22 35.55 15.47 7.74
C LEU A 22 35.81 16.17 9.09
N GLY A 23 35.05 15.76 10.10
CA GLY A 23 35.22 16.16 11.50
C GLY A 23 35.92 15.10 12.34
N GLU A 24 35.62 15.06 13.63
CA GLU A 24 36.18 14.07 14.56
C GLU A 24 35.78 12.64 14.18
N THR A 25 36.67 11.69 14.48
CA THR A 25 36.40 10.26 14.29
C THR A 25 35.39 9.79 15.33
N ALA A 26 34.25 9.28 14.86
CA ALA A 26 33.25 8.69 15.72
C ALA A 26 33.57 7.21 15.93
N PRO A 27 33.81 6.76 17.18
CA PRO A 27 34.04 5.36 17.44
C PRO A 27 32.79 4.54 17.08
N ARG A 28 32.99 3.32 16.56
CA ARG A 28 31.88 2.39 16.35
C ARG A 28 31.19 2.08 17.68
N GLY A 29 29.87 2.12 17.66
CA GLY A 29 29.06 1.92 18.85
C GLY A 29 27.57 2.07 18.55
N VAL A 30 26.78 2.16 19.61
CA VAL A 30 25.35 2.47 19.54
C VAL A 30 25.12 3.95 19.88
N PRO A 31 24.03 4.57 19.42
CA PRO A 31 23.75 5.98 19.72
C PRO A 31 23.67 6.24 21.23
N MET A 32 24.57 7.10 21.73
CA MET A 32 24.76 7.41 23.16
C MET A 32 23.49 7.77 23.96
N PRO A 33 22.48 8.49 23.42
CA PRO A 33 21.25 8.79 24.17
C PRO A 33 20.45 7.55 24.60
N PHE A 34 20.79 6.38 24.07
CA PHE A 34 20.08 5.14 24.30
C PHE A 34 20.99 4.00 24.83
N ASP A 35 22.28 4.27 25.04
CA ASP A 35 23.20 3.33 25.70
C ASP A 35 23.30 3.64 27.19
N PHE A 36 22.24 3.31 27.93
CA PHE A 36 22.21 3.49 29.38
C PHE A 36 23.05 2.46 30.14
N SER A 37 23.59 1.45 29.45
CA SER A 37 24.13 0.24 30.09
C SER A 37 25.61 -0.04 29.82
N GLY A 38 26.19 0.55 28.76
CA GLY A 38 27.55 0.25 28.31
C GLY A 38 27.76 -1.21 27.87
N ARG A 39 26.67 -1.99 27.76
CA ARG A 39 26.70 -3.42 27.41
C ARG A 39 27.07 -3.65 25.94
N TYR A 40 26.88 -2.64 25.10
CA TYR A 40 27.01 -2.75 23.65
C TYR A 40 28.30 -2.15 23.14
N ARG A 41 29.42 -2.83 23.48
CA ARG A 41 30.73 -2.54 22.90
C ARG A 41 30.91 -3.26 21.57
N VAL A 42 31.39 -2.52 20.58
CA VAL A 42 31.81 -3.07 19.29
C VAL A 42 33.28 -3.47 19.42
N ASP A 43 33.61 -4.72 19.13
CA ASP A 43 34.99 -5.20 19.05
C ASP A 43 35.65 -4.60 17.79
N ASP A 44 36.89 -4.15 17.93
CA ASP A 44 37.72 -3.61 16.86
C ASP A 44 37.79 -4.52 15.63
N LYS A 45 37.71 -5.84 15.82
CA LYS A 45 37.76 -6.86 14.76
C LYS A 45 36.45 -7.06 14.00
N THR A 46 35.36 -6.39 14.40
CA THR A 46 34.04 -6.57 13.82
C THR A 46 33.45 -5.27 13.29
N SER A 47 32.56 -5.36 12.30
CA SER A 47 31.90 -4.17 11.75
C SER A 47 30.92 -3.48 12.73
N GLY A 48 30.55 -4.15 13.84
CA GLY A 48 29.54 -3.64 14.78
C GLY A 48 28.09 -3.86 14.35
N ARG A 49 27.82 -4.29 13.11
CA ARG A 49 26.44 -4.45 12.59
C ARG A 49 25.62 -5.47 13.39
N LEU A 50 26.23 -6.58 13.80
CA LEU A 50 25.56 -7.61 14.62
C LEU A 50 25.26 -7.09 16.03
N GLN A 51 26.20 -6.35 16.62
CA GLN A 51 26.02 -5.74 17.94
C GLN A 51 24.91 -4.69 17.92
N LEU A 52 24.87 -3.85 16.88
CA LEU A 52 23.78 -2.90 16.65
C LEU A 52 22.43 -3.62 16.47
N ALA A 53 22.39 -4.71 15.70
CA ALA A 53 21.16 -5.50 15.53
C ALA A 53 20.68 -6.09 16.86
N ARG A 54 21.59 -6.69 17.65
CA ARG A 54 21.27 -7.24 18.97
C ARG A 54 20.75 -6.16 19.93
N TRP A 55 21.39 -5.00 19.94
CA TRP A 55 20.96 -3.85 20.73
C TRP A 55 19.56 -3.35 20.35
N LEU A 56 19.29 -3.19 19.05
CA LEU A 56 17.98 -2.78 18.56
C LEU A 56 16.88 -3.76 18.95
N THR A 57 17.19 -5.05 18.98
CA THR A 57 16.22 -6.11 19.32
C THR A 57 16.28 -6.55 20.80
N ASP A 58 17.03 -5.85 21.65
CA ASP A 58 17.06 -6.15 23.08
C ASP A 58 15.67 -5.92 23.66
N ASN A 59 15.25 -6.80 24.56
CA ASN A 59 13.98 -6.70 25.27
C ASN A 59 13.95 -5.49 26.22
N GLU A 60 15.11 -5.01 26.65
CA GLU A 60 15.26 -3.77 27.43
C GLU A 60 15.32 -2.52 26.53
N HIS A 61 15.35 -2.66 25.20
CA HIS A 61 15.38 -1.52 24.30
C HIS A 61 14.05 -0.75 24.35
N PRO A 62 14.05 0.55 24.67
CA PRO A 62 12.84 1.28 25.05
C PRO A 62 11.86 1.54 23.90
N MET A 63 12.29 1.46 22.65
CA MET A 63 11.52 1.98 21.51
C MET A 63 11.19 0.95 20.43
N THR A 64 12.04 -0.04 20.20
CA THR A 64 11.91 -0.92 19.01
C THR A 64 10.57 -1.65 19.00
N ALA A 65 10.21 -2.27 20.12
CA ALA A 65 8.94 -2.98 20.26
C ALA A 65 7.73 -2.04 20.11
N ARG A 66 7.81 -0.80 20.65
CA ARG A 66 6.75 0.22 20.49
C ARG A 66 6.60 0.68 19.04
N VAL A 67 7.72 0.93 18.36
CA VAL A 67 7.73 1.40 16.97
C VAL A 67 7.11 0.34 16.05
N ILE A 68 7.52 -0.92 16.17
CA ILE A 68 6.97 -1.99 15.33
C ILE A 68 5.51 -2.30 15.69
N ALA A 69 5.13 -2.29 16.97
CA ALA A 69 3.75 -2.47 17.39
C ALA A 69 2.85 -1.36 16.81
N ASN A 70 3.31 -0.10 16.87
CA ASN A 70 2.62 1.03 16.26
C ASN A 70 2.53 0.91 14.73
N ARG A 71 3.57 0.41 14.06
CA ARG A 71 3.57 0.18 12.60
C ARG A 71 2.55 -0.89 12.19
N VAL A 72 2.52 -2.02 12.91
CA VAL A 72 1.56 -3.10 12.66
C VAL A 72 0.13 -2.61 12.90
N TRP A 73 -0.09 -1.84 13.96
CA TRP A 73 -1.37 -1.18 14.21
C TRP A 73 -1.76 -0.22 13.08
N HIS A 74 -0.82 0.63 12.66
CA HIS A 74 -1.02 1.60 11.59
C HIS A 74 -1.50 0.96 10.28
N TRP A 75 -0.90 -0.16 9.86
CA TRP A 75 -1.32 -0.85 8.64
C TRP A 75 -2.74 -1.42 8.71
N HIS A 76 -3.20 -1.81 9.90
CA HIS A 76 -4.56 -2.34 10.09
C HIS A 76 -5.62 -1.24 10.20
N PHE A 77 -5.32 -0.13 10.89
CA PHE A 77 -6.29 0.93 11.20
C PHE A 77 -6.15 2.19 10.32
N GLY A 78 -5.14 2.24 9.44
CA GLY A 78 -4.77 3.39 8.61
C GLY A 78 -4.07 4.52 9.37
N ASN A 79 -4.15 4.53 10.71
CA ASN A 79 -3.45 5.46 11.60
C ASN A 79 -2.79 4.67 12.74
N GLY A 80 -1.55 5.02 13.08
CA GLY A 80 -0.90 4.51 14.28
C GLY A 80 -1.52 5.10 15.55
N LEU A 81 -1.29 4.42 16.68
CA LEU A 81 -1.52 4.98 18.01
C LEU A 81 -0.68 6.25 18.21
N VAL A 82 0.56 6.23 17.70
CA VAL A 82 1.36 7.41 17.41
C VAL A 82 1.20 7.74 15.92
N ARG A 83 0.65 8.93 15.63
CA ARG A 83 0.29 9.35 14.26
C ARG A 83 1.48 9.78 13.39
N THR A 84 2.67 9.96 13.97
CA THR A 84 3.93 10.25 13.28
C THR A 84 4.85 9.02 13.35
N PRO A 85 4.65 8.01 12.50
CA PRO A 85 5.42 6.77 12.59
C PRO A 85 6.90 6.94 12.22
N ASP A 86 7.28 8.04 11.54
CA ASP A 86 8.67 8.37 11.19
C ASP A 86 9.43 9.12 12.30
N ASP A 87 8.69 9.87 13.14
CA ASP A 87 9.25 10.63 14.25
C ASP A 87 8.66 10.08 15.56
N PHE A 88 9.26 9.00 16.07
CA PHE A 88 8.88 8.44 17.38
C PHE A 88 9.67 9.12 18.51
N GLY A 89 9.01 9.47 19.61
CA GLY A 89 9.66 10.10 20.77
C GLY A 89 9.34 11.60 20.91
N ILE A 90 10.31 12.40 21.33
CA ILE A 90 10.09 13.82 21.74
C ILE A 90 9.57 14.69 20.59
N ARG A 91 10.05 14.45 19.37
CA ARG A 91 9.62 15.18 18.16
C ARG A 91 8.32 14.65 17.57
N GLY A 92 7.83 13.52 18.07
CA GLY A 92 6.64 12.84 17.60
C GLY A 92 5.35 13.28 18.27
N ALA A 93 4.23 12.89 17.68
CA ALA A 93 2.94 12.95 18.36
C ALA A 93 2.94 12.01 19.59
N LYS A 94 2.21 12.40 20.64
CA LYS A 94 1.95 11.52 21.77
C LYS A 94 1.03 10.36 21.34
N PRO A 95 1.17 9.15 21.92
CA PRO A 95 0.26 8.06 21.65
C PRO A 95 -1.15 8.41 22.14
N THR A 96 -2.16 8.08 21.34
CA THR A 96 -3.57 8.24 21.73
C THR A 96 -3.95 7.29 22.87
N HIS A 97 -3.41 6.07 22.85
CA HIS A 97 -3.63 5.03 23.85
C HIS A 97 -2.26 4.50 24.35
N PRO A 98 -1.60 5.20 25.28
CA PRO A 98 -0.24 4.84 25.75
C PRO A 98 -0.18 3.45 26.37
N GLU A 99 -1.14 3.11 27.23
CA GLU A 99 -1.18 1.80 27.90
C GLU A 99 -1.34 0.64 26.91
N LEU A 100 -2.18 0.83 25.89
CA LEU A 100 -2.37 -0.16 24.82
C LEU A 100 -1.08 -0.36 24.01
N LEU A 101 -0.40 0.73 23.66
CA LEU A 101 0.86 0.66 22.93
C LEU A 101 1.93 -0.09 23.75
N ASP A 102 2.06 0.23 25.03
CA ASP A 102 3.01 -0.42 25.95
C ASP A 102 2.68 -1.90 26.14
N TRP A 103 1.39 -2.24 26.22
CA TRP A 103 0.94 -3.62 26.29
C TRP A 103 1.23 -4.40 25.01
N LEU A 104 0.95 -3.84 23.84
CA LEU A 104 1.26 -4.49 22.54
C LEU A 104 2.76 -4.69 22.36
N ALA A 105 3.58 -3.72 22.77
CA ALA A 105 5.03 -3.82 22.73
C ALA A 105 5.54 -4.94 23.66
N SER A 106 5.02 -5.01 24.88
CA SER A 106 5.37 -6.04 25.85
C SER A 106 4.94 -7.44 25.38
N GLU A 107 3.75 -7.55 24.77
CA GLU A 107 3.24 -8.80 24.21
C GLU A 107 4.06 -9.28 23.00
N LEU A 108 4.53 -8.35 22.17
CA LEU A 108 5.43 -8.69 21.07
C LEU A 108 6.74 -9.30 21.59
N ILE A 109 7.33 -8.71 22.63
CA ILE A 109 8.53 -9.25 23.27
C ILE A 109 8.25 -10.65 23.88
N ARG A 110 7.17 -10.78 24.66
CA ARG A 110 6.77 -12.05 25.31
C ARG A 110 6.50 -13.18 24.32
N SER A 111 5.96 -12.86 23.15
CA SER A 111 5.67 -13.83 22.08
C SER A 111 6.89 -14.15 21.20
N GLY A 112 8.10 -13.71 21.58
CA GLY A 112 9.32 -13.95 20.83
C GLY A 112 9.36 -13.19 19.51
N TRP A 113 8.88 -11.94 19.51
CA TRP A 113 8.86 -11.05 18.35
C TRP A 113 7.99 -11.56 17.18
N SER A 114 6.98 -12.38 17.47
CA SER A 114 6.09 -12.94 16.46
C SER A 114 5.10 -11.91 15.91
N ILE A 115 5.43 -11.33 14.75
CA ILE A 115 4.53 -10.40 14.04
C ILE A 115 3.19 -11.07 13.68
N LYS A 116 3.20 -12.36 13.34
CA LYS A 116 1.97 -13.13 13.05
C LYS A 116 1.06 -13.24 14.28
N HIS A 117 1.64 -13.40 15.48
CA HIS A 117 0.88 -13.38 16.72
C HIS A 117 0.22 -12.02 16.94
N LEU A 118 0.99 -10.95 16.80
CA LEU A 118 0.48 -9.58 16.95
C LEU A 118 -0.65 -9.26 15.97
N HIS A 119 -0.51 -9.65 14.69
CA HIS A 119 -1.60 -9.52 13.72
C HIS A 119 -2.86 -10.27 14.19
N ARG A 120 -2.75 -11.53 14.59
CA ARG A 120 -3.90 -12.32 15.04
C ARG A 120 -4.60 -11.68 16.23
N LEU A 121 -3.82 -11.14 17.17
CA LEU A 121 -4.34 -10.45 18.34
C LEU A 121 -5.17 -9.23 17.94
N ILE A 122 -4.61 -8.37 17.09
CA ILE A 122 -5.30 -7.15 16.61
C ILE A 122 -6.55 -7.52 15.82
N LEU A 123 -6.47 -8.47 14.88
CA LEU A 123 -7.59 -8.89 14.02
C LEU A 123 -8.75 -9.54 14.80
N ARG A 124 -8.48 -10.07 16.00
CA ARG A 124 -9.50 -10.65 16.89
C ARG A 124 -10.01 -9.67 17.94
N SER A 125 -9.48 -8.45 17.99
CA SER A 125 -9.95 -7.43 18.91
C SER A 125 -11.34 -6.91 18.50
N SER A 126 -12.13 -6.48 19.48
CA SER A 126 -13.41 -5.81 19.23
C SER A 126 -13.21 -4.57 18.36
N ALA A 127 -12.15 -3.78 18.62
CA ALA A 127 -11.81 -2.57 17.87
C ALA A 127 -11.63 -2.82 16.36
N TYR A 128 -10.96 -3.91 15.97
CA TYR A 128 -10.79 -4.26 14.55
C TYR A 128 -12.10 -4.75 13.91
N GLN A 129 -12.95 -5.44 14.68
CA GLN A 129 -14.19 -6.03 14.21
C GLN A 129 -15.39 -5.06 14.21
N MET A 130 -15.17 -3.80 14.59
CA MET A 130 -16.22 -2.77 14.56
C MET A 130 -16.70 -2.49 13.13
N SER A 131 -17.97 -2.12 13.01
CA SER A 131 -18.55 -1.66 11.74
C SER A 131 -17.97 -0.31 11.31
N THR A 132 -18.04 0.00 10.02
CA THR A 132 -17.74 1.34 9.47
C THR A 132 -18.94 2.30 9.57
N ALA A 133 -20.08 1.82 10.09
CA ALA A 133 -21.31 2.59 10.25
C ALA A 133 -21.09 3.87 11.05
N ASN A 134 -21.74 4.94 10.60
CA ASN A 134 -21.64 6.24 11.25
C ASN A 134 -22.59 6.31 12.46
N ASN A 135 -22.14 7.00 13.52
CA ASN A 135 -22.96 7.36 14.67
C ASN A 135 -22.87 8.89 14.83
N ALA A 136 -24.00 9.59 14.74
CA ALA A 136 -24.02 11.05 14.72
C ALA A 136 -23.42 11.66 16.01
N HIS A 137 -23.73 11.10 17.17
CA HIS A 137 -23.23 11.60 18.45
C HIS A 137 -21.72 11.38 18.60
N ALA A 138 -21.23 10.18 18.25
CA ALA A 138 -19.80 9.87 18.30
C ALA A 138 -19.01 10.68 17.26
N ALA A 139 -19.58 10.91 16.08
CA ALA A 139 -18.98 11.72 15.02
C ALA A 139 -18.87 13.20 15.40
N GLU A 140 -19.80 13.72 16.18
CA GLU A 140 -19.73 15.08 16.72
C GLU A 140 -18.65 15.20 17.82
N ALA A 141 -18.56 14.21 18.72
CA ALA A 141 -17.60 14.21 19.81
C ALA A 141 -16.14 13.93 19.37
N ASP A 142 -15.93 13.01 18.42
CA ASP A 142 -14.62 12.65 17.88
C ASP A 142 -14.69 12.43 16.35
N PRO A 143 -14.73 13.53 15.56
CA PRO A 143 -14.83 13.46 14.10
C PRO A 143 -13.64 12.73 13.45
N ALA A 144 -12.47 12.80 14.08
CA ALA A 144 -11.24 12.17 13.60
C ALA A 144 -11.15 10.67 13.94
N ASN A 145 -12.13 10.12 14.67
CA ASN A 145 -12.17 8.74 15.13
C ASN A 145 -10.86 8.32 15.83
N THR A 146 -10.35 9.21 16.67
CA THR A 146 -9.14 9.03 17.48
C THR A 146 -9.32 7.95 18.54
N LEU A 147 -10.52 7.86 19.10
CA LEU A 147 -10.93 6.88 20.11
C LEU A 147 -11.44 5.56 19.52
N LEU A 148 -11.44 5.44 18.18
CA LEU A 148 -11.79 4.21 17.46
C LEU A 148 -13.20 3.70 17.79
N TRP A 149 -14.19 4.59 17.77
CA TRP A 149 -15.60 4.25 17.97
C TRP A 149 -16.24 3.57 16.75
N ARG A 150 -15.53 3.49 15.62
CA ARG A 150 -15.87 2.71 14.42
C ARG A 150 -14.60 2.29 13.67
N MET A 151 -14.74 1.39 12.70
CA MET A 151 -13.64 1.10 11.77
C MET A 151 -13.49 2.19 10.71
N ASN A 152 -12.26 2.54 10.37
CA ASN A 152 -11.97 3.54 9.34
C ASN A 152 -12.02 2.92 7.95
N ARG A 153 -12.65 3.63 7.00
CA ARG A 153 -12.54 3.29 5.58
C ARG A 153 -11.12 3.56 5.11
N ARG A 154 -10.54 2.60 4.39
CA ARG A 154 -9.17 2.71 3.88
C ARG A 154 -9.18 2.68 2.36
N ARG A 155 -8.64 3.72 1.73
CA ARG A 155 -8.44 3.72 0.28
C ARG A 155 -7.37 2.67 -0.08
N MET A 156 -7.56 1.98 -1.19
CA MET A 156 -6.55 1.06 -1.72
C MET A 156 -5.28 1.81 -2.12
N GLU A 157 -4.13 1.21 -1.85
CA GLU A 157 -2.82 1.69 -2.31
C GLU A 157 -2.62 1.32 -3.79
N ALA A 158 -1.73 2.01 -4.49
CA ALA A 158 -1.47 1.81 -5.91
C ALA A 158 -1.22 0.35 -6.30
N GLU A 159 -0.41 -0.36 -5.51
CA GLU A 159 -0.06 -1.77 -5.70
C GLU A 159 -1.29 -2.67 -5.58
N VAL A 160 -2.18 -2.36 -4.64
CA VAL A 160 -3.44 -3.10 -4.43
C VAL A 160 -4.39 -2.84 -5.60
N ILE A 161 -4.47 -1.60 -6.09
CA ILE A 161 -5.27 -1.25 -7.27
C ILE A 161 -4.77 -2.03 -8.49
N HIS A 162 -3.46 -2.01 -8.76
CA HIS A 162 -2.83 -2.74 -9.85
C HIS A 162 -3.15 -4.25 -9.80
N ASP A 163 -2.85 -4.89 -8.68
CA ASP A 163 -3.06 -6.34 -8.53
C ASP A 163 -4.54 -6.70 -8.58
N SER A 164 -5.42 -5.87 -8.01
CA SER A 164 -6.88 -6.11 -8.04
C SER A 164 -7.43 -6.04 -9.46
N LEU A 165 -7.01 -5.05 -10.26
CA LEU A 165 -7.44 -4.92 -11.65
C LEU A 165 -7.01 -6.12 -12.50
N LEU A 166 -5.77 -6.58 -12.34
CA LEU A 166 -5.27 -7.79 -13.02
C LEU A 166 -5.97 -9.07 -12.53
N GLN A 167 -6.21 -9.20 -11.22
CA GLN A 167 -6.88 -10.34 -10.62
C GLN A 167 -8.33 -10.46 -11.09
N MET A 168 -9.05 -9.35 -11.16
CA MET A 168 -10.42 -9.28 -11.68
C MET A 168 -10.47 -9.48 -13.20
N ALA A 169 -9.46 -9.03 -13.94
CA ALA A 169 -9.32 -9.36 -15.35
C ALA A 169 -8.96 -10.85 -15.60
N GLY A 170 -8.58 -11.61 -14.56
CA GLY A 170 -8.10 -12.99 -14.69
C GLY A 170 -6.74 -13.09 -15.36
N ARG A 171 -5.93 -12.03 -15.27
CA ARG A 171 -4.61 -11.91 -15.92
C ARG A 171 -3.45 -11.94 -14.94
N LEU A 172 -3.70 -11.79 -13.63
CA LEU A 172 -2.66 -11.74 -12.62
C LEU A 172 -1.85 -13.06 -12.60
N ASP A 173 -0.55 -12.95 -12.83
CA ASP A 173 0.41 -14.02 -12.64
C ASP A 173 0.89 -14.05 -11.17
N LEU A 174 0.66 -15.20 -10.52
CA LEU A 174 0.99 -15.48 -9.12
C LEU A 174 2.34 -16.18 -8.95
N GLN A 175 3.12 -16.37 -10.02
CA GLN A 175 4.44 -16.97 -9.92
C GLN A 175 5.31 -16.19 -8.92
N MET A 176 5.90 -16.92 -7.97
CA MET A 176 6.79 -16.35 -6.94
C MET A 176 8.25 -16.45 -7.37
N GLY A 177 9.03 -15.41 -7.07
CA GLY A 177 10.46 -15.33 -7.37
C GLY A 177 10.76 -14.90 -8.81
N GLY A 178 12.01 -15.10 -9.26
CA GLY A 178 12.47 -14.64 -10.57
C GLY A 178 12.79 -13.15 -10.63
N LEU A 179 13.38 -12.72 -11.74
CA LEU A 179 13.76 -11.33 -11.96
C LEU A 179 12.51 -10.46 -12.20
N ALA A 180 12.58 -9.21 -11.74
CA ALA A 180 11.65 -8.18 -12.16
C ALA A 180 11.79 -7.95 -13.68
N ALA A 181 10.74 -7.41 -14.29
CA ALA A 181 10.85 -6.92 -15.66
C ALA A 181 11.98 -5.87 -15.74
N VAL A 182 12.68 -5.81 -16.88
CA VAL A 182 13.75 -4.83 -17.10
C VAL A 182 13.15 -3.67 -17.90
N VAL A 183 13.20 -2.46 -17.35
CA VAL A 183 12.85 -1.24 -18.09
C VAL A 183 13.95 -0.90 -19.10
N LYS A 184 13.61 -0.23 -20.20
CA LYS A 184 14.54 0.06 -21.30
C LYS A 184 15.64 1.05 -20.88
N THR A 185 15.30 2.03 -20.05
CA THR A 185 16.24 3.07 -19.60
C THR A 185 15.80 3.73 -18.30
N GLN A 186 16.71 4.45 -17.65
CA GLN A 186 16.47 5.28 -16.46
C GLN A 186 16.43 6.78 -16.79
N ASP A 187 16.56 7.13 -18.08
CA ASP A 187 16.45 8.49 -18.59
C ASP A 187 15.03 9.04 -18.35
N PRO A 188 14.87 10.21 -17.71
CA PRO A 188 13.57 10.80 -17.40
C PRO A 188 12.93 11.56 -18.58
N THR A 189 13.48 11.50 -19.79
CA THR A 189 12.88 12.11 -20.99
C THR A 189 11.54 11.47 -21.35
N SER A 190 10.58 12.28 -21.81
CA SER A 190 9.20 11.83 -22.10
C SER A 190 9.12 10.60 -23.00
N ASP A 191 9.91 10.56 -24.08
CA ASP A 191 9.90 9.44 -25.02
C ASP A 191 10.31 8.12 -24.36
N GLU A 192 11.24 8.18 -23.43
CA GLU A 192 11.71 7.01 -22.69
C GLU A 192 10.73 6.62 -21.58
N LEU A 193 10.07 7.59 -20.95
CA LEU A 193 8.96 7.33 -20.02
C LEU A 193 7.84 6.53 -20.72
N ASP A 194 7.46 6.94 -21.93
CA ASP A 194 6.41 6.27 -22.71
C ASP A 194 6.79 4.83 -23.07
N ARG A 195 8.03 4.61 -23.52
CA ARG A 195 8.56 3.27 -23.82
C ARG A 195 8.60 2.35 -22.61
N ASN A 196 8.88 2.89 -21.43
CA ASN A 196 8.86 2.13 -20.19
C ASN A 196 7.41 1.87 -19.71
N ASN A 197 6.50 2.82 -19.89
CA ASN A 197 5.07 2.65 -19.61
C ASN A 197 4.47 1.49 -20.43
N GLU A 198 4.87 1.32 -21.69
CA GLU A 198 4.50 0.14 -22.49
C GLU A 198 4.94 -1.18 -21.82
N ILE A 199 6.16 -1.22 -21.28
CA ILE A 199 6.67 -2.40 -20.56
C ILE A 199 5.81 -2.64 -19.33
N TYR A 200 5.59 -1.61 -18.52
CA TYR A 200 4.79 -1.71 -17.30
C TYR A 200 3.37 -2.22 -17.56
N ARG A 201 2.69 -1.68 -18.58
CA ARG A 201 1.33 -2.12 -18.97
C ARG A 201 1.30 -3.59 -19.41
N GLY A 202 2.42 -4.13 -19.90
CA GLY A 202 2.59 -5.53 -20.25
C GLY A 202 2.90 -6.45 -19.06
N ILE A 203 3.24 -5.91 -17.89
CA ILE A 203 3.51 -6.72 -16.70
C ILE A 203 2.19 -7.20 -16.11
N THR A 204 2.02 -8.51 -16.09
CA THR A 204 0.86 -9.16 -15.47
C THR A 204 1.17 -9.76 -14.11
N ARG A 205 2.41 -9.63 -13.63
CA ARG A 205 2.84 -10.13 -12.32
C ARG A 205 2.37 -9.21 -11.20
N ARG A 206 2.34 -9.73 -9.97
CA ARG A 206 2.07 -8.93 -8.76
C ARG A 206 2.97 -7.69 -8.70
N ALA A 207 2.44 -6.59 -8.18
CA ALA A 207 3.08 -5.28 -8.06
C ALA A 207 4.45 -5.34 -7.34
N ILE A 208 4.65 -6.31 -6.43
CA ILE A 208 5.94 -6.56 -5.78
C ILE A 208 7.08 -6.93 -6.76
N TYR A 209 6.74 -7.39 -7.96
CA TYR A 209 7.68 -7.70 -9.05
C TYR A 209 7.77 -6.62 -10.12
N VAL A 210 7.03 -5.51 -9.97
CA VAL A 210 7.11 -4.35 -10.87
C VAL A 210 8.37 -3.55 -10.49
N PRO A 211 9.27 -3.24 -11.44
CA PRO A 211 10.52 -2.56 -11.12
C PRO A 211 10.27 -1.10 -10.73
N VAL A 212 10.88 -0.68 -9.62
CA VAL A 212 10.81 0.69 -9.11
C VAL A 212 12.18 1.36 -9.27
N HIS A 213 12.25 2.39 -10.11
CA HIS A 213 13.46 3.19 -10.31
C HIS A 213 13.27 4.58 -9.70
N ARG A 214 14.31 5.13 -9.07
CA ARG A 214 14.23 6.45 -8.41
C ARG A 214 13.88 7.60 -9.37
N THR A 215 14.31 7.50 -10.61
CA THR A 215 14.03 8.50 -11.66
C THR A 215 12.79 8.17 -12.47
N HIS A 216 12.21 6.97 -12.29
CA HIS A 216 11.14 6.47 -13.12
C HIS A 216 10.23 5.50 -12.37
N VAL A 217 9.05 5.99 -12.00
CA VAL A 217 7.99 5.22 -11.36
C VAL A 217 6.89 4.98 -12.40
N TYR A 218 6.26 3.80 -12.36
CA TYR A 218 5.14 3.47 -13.23
C TYR A 218 4.01 4.51 -13.10
N GLU A 219 3.46 4.99 -14.23
CA GLU A 219 2.39 6.02 -14.25
C GLU A 219 1.20 5.70 -13.33
N LEU A 220 0.82 4.43 -13.22
CA LEU A 220 -0.29 4.03 -12.33
C LEU A 220 0.13 4.21 -10.87
N PHE A 221 1.36 3.84 -10.53
CA PHE A 221 1.87 4.01 -9.18
C PHE A 221 1.94 5.49 -8.81
N ASP A 222 2.49 6.32 -9.69
CA ASP A 222 2.55 7.77 -9.49
C ASP A 222 1.15 8.39 -9.33
N ALA A 223 0.20 8.01 -10.19
CA ALA A 223 -1.17 8.51 -10.13
C ALA A 223 -1.87 8.18 -8.80
N PHE A 224 -1.54 7.05 -8.15
CA PHE A 224 -2.20 6.56 -6.93
C PHE A 224 -1.31 6.66 -5.68
N ASP A 225 -0.58 7.77 -5.56
CA ASP A 225 0.16 8.16 -4.35
C ASP A 225 1.23 7.14 -3.92
N PHE A 226 1.90 6.49 -4.89
CA PHE A 226 3.06 5.66 -4.58
C PHE A 226 4.18 6.51 -3.95
N PRO A 227 4.84 6.02 -2.88
CA PRO A 227 5.84 6.79 -2.16
C PRO A 227 7.08 7.04 -3.02
N ASP A 228 7.71 8.19 -2.81
CA ASP A 228 8.99 8.50 -3.45
C ASP A 228 10.05 7.42 -3.12
N PRO A 229 10.59 6.70 -4.11
CA PRO A 229 11.60 5.66 -3.89
C PRO A 229 12.94 6.19 -3.38
N GLY A 230 13.16 7.51 -3.45
CA GLY A 230 14.35 8.20 -2.96
C GLY A 230 14.31 8.50 -1.46
N THR A 231 13.13 8.50 -0.82
CA THR A 231 12.96 8.95 0.56
C THR A 231 12.24 7.92 1.44
N PRO A 232 12.64 7.76 2.73
CA PRO A 232 11.90 6.94 3.66
C PRO A 232 10.48 7.48 3.85
N THR A 233 9.47 6.63 3.63
CA THR A 233 8.06 6.99 3.82
C THR A 233 7.44 6.05 4.84
N GLY A 234 7.18 6.52 6.06
CA GLY A 234 6.55 5.69 7.09
C GLY A 234 5.04 5.75 7.13
N ARG A 235 4.45 6.79 6.55
CA ARG A 235 3.01 6.90 6.32
C ARG A 235 2.78 7.33 4.88
N ARG A 236 2.02 6.53 4.14
CA ARG A 236 1.65 6.85 2.77
C ARG A 236 0.52 7.86 2.75
N ASN A 237 0.58 8.78 1.80
CA ASN A 237 -0.53 9.68 1.51
C ASN A 237 -1.61 8.90 0.77
N ALA A 238 -2.85 9.34 0.94
CA ALA A 238 -3.98 8.83 0.18
C ALA A 238 -4.82 10.03 -0.24
N THR A 239 -4.73 10.40 -1.51
CA THR A 239 -5.46 11.52 -2.07
C THR A 239 -6.70 11.04 -2.81
N ASN A 240 -7.62 11.96 -3.08
CA ASN A 240 -8.80 11.73 -3.91
C ASN A 240 -8.95 12.91 -4.87
N VAL A 241 -8.07 12.94 -5.87
CA VAL A 241 -7.96 14.01 -6.86
C VAL A 241 -8.65 13.63 -8.17
N ALA A 242 -9.08 14.63 -8.93
CA ALA A 242 -9.80 14.43 -10.19
C ALA A 242 -8.97 13.63 -11.22
N THR A 243 -7.64 13.77 -11.22
CA THR A 243 -6.73 13.02 -12.12
C THR A 243 -6.81 11.52 -11.90
N GLN A 244 -6.94 11.06 -10.65
CA GLN A 244 -7.17 9.64 -10.34
C GLN A 244 -8.51 9.14 -10.89
N ALA A 245 -9.58 9.94 -10.79
CA ALA A 245 -10.87 9.58 -11.37
C ALA A 245 -10.81 9.55 -12.90
N LEU A 246 -10.08 10.49 -13.53
CA LEU A 246 -9.86 10.54 -14.97
C LEU A 246 -9.04 9.34 -15.48
N PHE A 247 -8.12 8.81 -14.66
CA PHE A 247 -7.41 7.57 -14.98
C PHE A 247 -8.41 6.41 -15.18
N PHE A 248 -9.36 6.22 -14.26
CA PHE A 248 -10.41 5.20 -14.40
C PHE A 248 -11.34 5.41 -15.59
N LEU A 249 -11.47 6.64 -16.08
CA LEU A 249 -12.34 6.96 -17.22
C LEU A 249 -11.64 6.77 -18.57
N ASN A 250 -10.34 7.06 -18.66
CA ASN A 250 -9.68 7.27 -19.95
C ASN A 250 -8.42 6.42 -20.17
N ASN A 251 -7.93 5.67 -19.17
CA ASN A 251 -6.71 4.90 -19.34
C ASN A 251 -6.97 3.61 -20.15
N ASP A 252 -6.26 3.45 -21.27
CA ASP A 252 -6.41 2.31 -22.18
C ASP A 252 -6.14 0.97 -21.49
N TRP A 253 -5.13 0.89 -20.64
CA TRP A 253 -4.81 -0.34 -19.93
C TRP A 253 -5.93 -0.75 -18.97
N LEU A 254 -6.57 0.22 -18.31
CA LEU A 254 -7.74 -0.04 -17.47
C LEU A 254 -8.94 -0.49 -18.29
N MET A 255 -9.21 0.14 -19.44
CA MET A 255 -10.28 -0.30 -20.35
C MET A 255 -10.05 -1.74 -20.82
N GLN A 256 -8.81 -2.13 -21.10
CA GLN A 256 -8.46 -3.52 -21.43
C GLN A 256 -8.71 -4.49 -20.28
N GLN A 257 -8.54 -4.06 -19.02
CA GLN A 257 -8.90 -4.89 -17.85
C GLN A 257 -10.42 -5.03 -17.70
N ALA A 258 -11.17 -3.95 -17.92
CA ALA A 258 -12.64 -3.98 -17.89
C ALA A 258 -13.21 -4.90 -18.99
N GLU A 259 -12.65 -4.87 -20.20
CA GLU A 259 -13.01 -5.81 -21.27
C GLU A 259 -12.71 -7.26 -20.91
N ALA A 260 -11.56 -7.53 -20.29
CA ALA A 260 -11.19 -8.87 -19.87
C ALA A 260 -12.12 -9.39 -18.78
N LEU A 261 -12.45 -8.56 -17.79
CA LEU A 261 -13.43 -8.88 -16.75
C LEU A 261 -14.81 -9.18 -17.37
N ALA A 262 -15.27 -8.36 -18.32
CA ALA A 262 -16.54 -8.58 -19.01
C ALA A 262 -16.59 -9.94 -19.73
N LYS A 263 -15.48 -10.34 -20.37
CA LYS A 263 -15.35 -11.64 -21.06
C LYS A 263 -15.42 -12.84 -20.11
N ARG A 264 -15.09 -12.67 -18.83
CA ARG A 264 -15.18 -13.72 -17.80
C ARG A 264 -16.62 -13.95 -17.31
N SER A 265 -17.51 -12.98 -17.50
CA SER A 265 -18.92 -13.13 -17.15
C SER A 265 -19.64 -13.99 -18.20
N HIS A 266 -20.34 -15.03 -17.76
CA HIS A 266 -21.06 -15.97 -18.64
C HIS A 266 -22.51 -16.16 -18.15
N GLY A 267 -23.34 -16.77 -19.00
CA GLY A 267 -24.75 -17.01 -18.72
C GLY A 267 -25.67 -15.86 -19.15
N GLY A 268 -26.87 -15.85 -18.59
CA GLY A 268 -27.87 -14.81 -18.81
C GLY A 268 -27.48 -13.47 -18.15
N PRO A 269 -28.17 -12.37 -18.50
CA PRO A 269 -27.77 -11.05 -18.02
C PRO A 269 -27.73 -10.90 -16.49
N ALA A 270 -28.70 -11.50 -15.77
CA ALA A 270 -28.72 -11.48 -14.31
C ALA A 270 -27.54 -12.23 -13.67
N GLU A 271 -27.14 -13.37 -14.27
CA GLU A 271 -26.01 -14.18 -13.81
C GLU A 271 -24.69 -13.44 -14.04
N ARG A 272 -24.54 -12.81 -15.21
CA ARG A 272 -23.38 -11.97 -15.54
C ARG A 272 -23.26 -10.79 -14.58
N ILE A 273 -24.34 -10.07 -14.31
CA ILE A 273 -24.34 -8.96 -13.34
C ILE A 273 -23.97 -9.47 -11.95
N GLY A 274 -24.59 -10.57 -11.49
CA GLY A 274 -24.25 -11.18 -10.20
C GLY A 274 -22.77 -11.50 -10.07
N PHE A 275 -22.20 -12.17 -11.07
CA PHE A 275 -20.77 -12.47 -11.13
C PHE A 275 -19.90 -11.21 -11.07
N LEU A 276 -20.24 -10.16 -11.83
CA LEU A 276 -19.46 -8.93 -11.87
C LEU A 276 -19.49 -8.20 -10.53
N TYR A 277 -20.65 -8.11 -9.87
CA TYR A 277 -20.79 -7.53 -8.53
C TYR A 277 -20.00 -8.31 -7.47
N GLU A 278 -20.10 -9.64 -7.47
CA GLU A 278 -19.37 -10.47 -6.51
C GLU A 278 -17.86 -10.40 -6.74
N THR A 279 -17.42 -10.41 -8.00
CA THR A 279 -16.00 -10.33 -8.36
C THR A 279 -15.40 -8.97 -8.04
N THR A 280 -16.12 -7.87 -8.26
CA THR A 280 -15.59 -6.50 -8.10
C THR A 280 -15.83 -5.91 -6.72
N LEU A 281 -17.02 -6.12 -6.14
CA LEU A 281 -17.46 -5.49 -4.90
C LEU A 281 -17.63 -6.48 -3.74
N GLY A 282 -17.40 -7.78 -3.96
CA GLY A 282 -17.46 -8.81 -2.92
C GLY A 282 -18.87 -9.10 -2.39
N ARG A 283 -19.93 -8.68 -3.10
CA ARG A 283 -21.32 -8.87 -2.69
C ARG A 283 -22.24 -9.03 -3.89
N LYS A 284 -23.46 -9.49 -3.66
CA LYS A 284 -24.53 -9.49 -4.67
C LYS A 284 -25.07 -8.08 -4.94
N PRO A 285 -25.62 -7.82 -6.14
CA PRO A 285 -26.38 -6.59 -6.39
C PRO A 285 -27.61 -6.55 -5.48
N SER A 286 -27.97 -5.35 -5.01
CA SER A 286 -29.23 -5.10 -4.34
C SER A 286 -30.41 -5.18 -5.32
N ALA A 287 -31.63 -5.17 -4.78
CA ALA A 287 -32.87 -5.26 -5.57
C ALA A 287 -33.01 -4.14 -6.63
N SER A 288 -32.43 -2.96 -6.40
CA SER A 288 -32.47 -1.84 -7.34
C SER A 288 -31.28 -1.81 -8.31
N GLU A 289 -30.13 -2.36 -7.91
CA GLU A 289 -28.89 -2.32 -8.68
C GLU A 289 -28.92 -3.22 -9.92
N GLY A 290 -29.48 -4.43 -9.82
CA GLY A 290 -29.59 -5.34 -10.96
C GLY A 290 -30.35 -4.73 -12.15
N PRO A 291 -31.58 -4.24 -11.94
CA PRO A 291 -32.33 -3.53 -12.98
C PRO A 291 -31.64 -2.26 -13.49
N ALA A 292 -30.98 -1.49 -12.62
CA ALA A 292 -30.25 -0.29 -13.02
C ALA A 292 -29.04 -0.63 -13.91
N ALA A 293 -28.30 -1.70 -13.59
CA ALA A 293 -27.20 -2.21 -14.39
C ALA A 293 -27.66 -2.64 -15.79
N MET A 294 -28.77 -3.38 -15.90
CA MET A 294 -29.33 -3.76 -17.20
C MET A 294 -29.73 -2.54 -18.03
N LYS A 295 -30.42 -1.58 -17.41
CA LYS A 295 -30.80 -0.34 -18.08
C LYS A 295 -29.58 0.44 -18.58
N PHE A 296 -28.48 0.45 -17.84
CA PHE A 296 -27.24 1.07 -18.27
C PHE A 296 -26.65 0.35 -19.50
N ILE A 297 -26.51 -0.97 -19.45
CA ILE A 297 -25.94 -1.80 -20.53
C ILE A 297 -26.71 -1.61 -21.84
N GLU A 298 -28.04 -1.62 -21.77
CA GLU A 298 -28.92 -1.42 -22.93
C GLU A 298 -28.78 -0.01 -23.50
N ARG A 299 -28.86 1.03 -22.66
CA ARG A 299 -28.72 2.42 -23.10
C ARG A 299 -27.35 2.70 -23.71
N PHE A 300 -26.29 2.15 -23.13
CA PHE A 300 -24.95 2.28 -23.68
C PHE A 300 -24.86 1.61 -25.05
N GLY A 301 -25.41 0.40 -25.20
CA GLY A 301 -25.42 -0.32 -26.47
C GLY A 301 -26.20 0.39 -27.58
N GLN A 302 -27.28 1.08 -27.22
CA GLN A 302 -28.07 1.92 -28.14
C GLN A 302 -27.37 3.21 -28.56
N ALA A 303 -26.52 3.77 -27.69
CA ALA A 303 -25.76 4.99 -27.98
C ALA A 303 -24.54 4.73 -28.89
N LEU A 304 -24.11 3.46 -29.02
CA LEU A 304 -23.03 3.09 -29.92
C LEU A 304 -23.46 3.20 -31.40
N PRO A 305 -22.54 3.54 -32.32
CA PRO A 305 -22.84 3.65 -33.75
C PRO A 305 -23.57 2.42 -34.31
N GLU A 306 -24.65 2.64 -35.08
CA GLU A 306 -25.44 1.56 -35.67
C GLU A 306 -24.64 0.69 -36.65
N SER A 307 -23.57 1.24 -37.23
CA SER A 307 -22.63 0.54 -38.10
C SER A 307 -21.85 -0.59 -37.39
N LEU A 308 -21.79 -0.59 -36.05
CA LEU A 308 -21.15 -1.66 -35.30
C LEU A 308 -22.03 -2.93 -35.28
N PRO A 309 -21.46 -4.12 -35.54
CA PRO A 309 -22.17 -5.38 -35.36
C PRO A 309 -22.72 -5.53 -33.95
N LEU A 310 -23.92 -6.11 -33.81
CA LEU A 310 -24.59 -6.30 -32.51
C LEU A 310 -23.69 -7.01 -31.48
N ALA A 311 -22.95 -8.04 -31.90
CA ALA A 311 -22.02 -8.75 -31.02
C ALA A 311 -20.86 -7.86 -30.51
N LYS A 312 -20.42 -6.85 -31.28
CA LYS A 312 -19.41 -5.89 -30.81
C LYS A 312 -20.04 -4.86 -29.87
N ARG A 313 -21.27 -4.40 -30.16
CA ARG A 313 -22.02 -3.50 -29.27
C ARG A 313 -22.25 -4.13 -27.90
N ASP A 314 -22.71 -5.38 -27.85
CA ASP A 314 -22.88 -6.11 -26.58
C ASP A 314 -21.57 -6.18 -25.78
N LYS A 315 -20.47 -6.61 -26.42
CA LYS A 315 -19.16 -6.67 -25.77
C LYS A 315 -18.73 -5.33 -25.18
N GLN A 316 -18.89 -4.24 -25.93
CA GLN A 316 -18.55 -2.90 -25.46
C GLN A 316 -19.45 -2.42 -24.31
N SER A 317 -20.76 -2.71 -24.35
CA SER A 317 -21.67 -2.37 -23.26
C SER A 317 -21.31 -3.06 -21.95
N TRP A 318 -20.97 -4.35 -22.00
CA TRP A 318 -20.54 -5.08 -20.80
C TRP A 318 -19.19 -4.60 -20.28
N ALA A 319 -18.24 -4.26 -21.17
CA ALA A 319 -16.97 -3.67 -20.79
C ALA A 319 -17.17 -2.30 -20.11
N ALA A 320 -18.03 -1.45 -20.65
CA ALA A 320 -18.38 -0.15 -20.06
C ALA A 320 -19.03 -0.32 -18.67
N PHE A 321 -19.88 -1.33 -18.49
CA PHE A 321 -20.45 -1.62 -17.17
C PHE A 321 -19.38 -2.07 -16.17
N CYS A 322 -18.42 -2.91 -16.59
CA CYS A 322 -17.28 -3.28 -15.76
C CYS A 322 -16.45 -2.04 -15.37
N GLN A 323 -16.22 -1.11 -16.31
CA GLN A 323 -15.53 0.14 -16.03
C GLN A 323 -16.24 0.97 -14.95
N VAL A 324 -17.57 1.07 -14.99
CA VAL A 324 -18.37 1.76 -13.96
C VAL A 324 -18.18 1.13 -12.58
N LEU A 325 -18.17 -0.20 -12.49
CA LEU A 325 -17.95 -0.90 -11.22
C LEU A 325 -16.54 -0.64 -10.67
N LEU A 326 -15.53 -0.70 -11.53
CA LEU A 326 -14.12 -0.46 -11.17
C LEU A 326 -13.85 1.01 -10.78
N GLN A 327 -14.62 1.97 -11.31
CA GLN A 327 -14.51 3.38 -10.91
C GLN A 327 -15.21 3.67 -9.57
N SER A 328 -16.07 2.77 -9.09
CA SER A 328 -16.92 3.04 -7.93
C SER A 328 -16.11 3.26 -6.65
N ASN A 329 -16.63 4.12 -5.76
CA ASN A 329 -16.05 4.29 -4.43
C ASN A 329 -16.03 2.97 -3.64
N GLN A 330 -16.98 2.08 -3.88
CA GLN A 330 -17.02 0.78 -3.20
C GLN A 330 -15.87 -0.14 -3.64
N PHE A 331 -15.39 0.00 -4.87
CA PHE A 331 -14.19 -0.70 -5.31
C PHE A 331 -12.93 -0.07 -4.68
N LEU A 332 -12.80 1.25 -4.69
CA LEU A 332 -11.57 1.94 -4.26
C LEU A 332 -11.36 1.99 -2.75
N TYR A 333 -12.40 1.81 -1.93
CA TYR A 333 -12.33 1.87 -0.48
C TYR A 333 -12.66 0.52 0.15
N LEU A 334 -11.73 0.06 1.00
CA LEU A 334 -11.89 -1.10 1.85
C LEU A 334 -12.66 -0.71 3.14
N ASN A 335 -13.61 -1.58 3.51
CA ASN A 335 -14.50 -1.53 4.69
C ASN A 335 -15.70 -0.57 4.63
#